data_AF-A0A353T5M8-F1
#
_entry.id   AF-A0A353T5M8-F1
#
_cell.length_a   1.000
_cell.length_b   1.000
_cell.length_c   1.000
_cell.angle_alpha   90.00
_cell.angle_beta   90.00
_cell.angle_gamma   90.00
#
_symmetry.space_group_name_H-M   'P 1'
#
loop_
_entity.id
_entity.type
_entity.pdbx_description
1 polymer ?
#
loop_
_entity_poly.entity_id
_entity_poly.type
_entity_poly.pdbx_seq_one_letter_code
_entity_poly.pdbx_strand_id
1 'polypeptide(L)'
;MGDYTGSNGTVITTACDHVEEAIKWLNFAYTEQGHNLLNFGIEGESYEWVDGYPKYKDVVTQNPDGLSFAQALSKFSCGSFSAAYVKDQRQFEQAVLT
;
A
#
# COMPACT_ATOMS: atom_id res chain seq x y z
N MET A 1 13.04 23.53 15.14
CA MET A 1 12.34 22.52 14.34
C MET A 1 12.38 23.01 12.91
N GLY A 2 13.01 22.28 12.00
CA GLY A 2 13.17 22.71 10.61
C GLY A 2 11.85 22.58 9.86
N ASP A 3 11.52 23.59 9.05
CA ASP A 3 10.28 23.65 8.29
C ASP A 3 10.18 22.46 7.33
N TYR A 4 9.16 21.62 7.55
CA TYR A 4 8.83 20.49 6.70
C TYR A 4 8.08 21.03 5.48
N THR A 5 8.71 21.03 4.30
CA THR A 5 8.13 21.52 3.04
C THR A 5 7.46 20.43 2.20
N GLY A 6 7.36 19.20 2.70
CA GLY A 6 6.62 18.12 2.07
C GLY A 6 5.12 18.24 2.35
N SER A 7 4.29 18.40 1.31
CA SER A 7 2.85 18.67 1.47
C SER A 7 2.05 17.52 2.11
N ASN A 8 2.61 16.31 2.20
CA ASN A 8 2.01 15.15 2.85
C ASN A 8 3.08 14.35 3.62
N GLY A 9 2.92 14.23 4.94
CA GLY A 9 3.82 13.46 5.79
C GLY A 9 3.10 12.99 7.07
N THR A 10 3.54 11.87 7.64
CA THR A 10 3.07 11.39 8.94
C THR A 10 4.12 11.69 10.00
N VAL A 11 3.71 12.27 11.11
CA VAL A 11 4.59 12.67 12.22
C VAL A 11 4.11 12.10 13.54
N ILE A 12 5.04 11.77 14.44
CA ILE A 12 4.75 11.41 15.83
C ILE A 12 4.80 12.70 16.65
N THR A 13 3.70 13.04 17.33
CA THR A 13 3.61 14.25 18.15
C THR A 13 4.28 14.05 19.52
N THR A 14 4.61 15.15 20.21
CA THR A 14 5.18 15.11 21.56
C THR A 14 4.22 14.58 22.63
N ALA A 15 2.93 14.41 22.30
CA ALA A 15 1.92 13.87 23.20
C ALA A 15 1.74 12.35 23.03
N CYS A 16 2.52 11.68 22.18
CA CYS A 16 2.44 10.24 21.99
C CYS A 16 3.12 9.50 23.16
N ASP A 17 2.34 8.76 23.94
CA ASP A 17 2.86 7.95 25.05
C ASP A 17 3.54 6.65 24.57
N HIS A 18 3.37 6.28 23.30
CA HIS A 18 3.81 5.02 22.69
C HIS A 18 4.74 5.27 21.49
N VAL A 19 5.79 6.07 21.70
CA VAL A 19 6.69 6.51 20.62
C VAL A 19 7.39 5.33 19.92
N GLU A 20 7.82 4.32 20.67
CA GLU A 20 8.52 3.15 20.11
C GLU A 20 7.61 2.29 19.24
N GLU A 21 6.37 2.10 19.65
CA GLU A 21 5.37 1.36 18.89
C GLU A 21 4.93 2.15 17.66
N ALA A 22 4.75 3.47 17.81
CA ALA A 22 4.42 4.35 16.69
C ALA A 22 5.51 4.33 15.62
N ILE A 23 6.79 4.39 15.99
CA ILE A 23 7.88 4.31 15.00
C ILE A 23 7.97 2.93 14.35
N LYS A 24 7.74 1.84 15.09
CA LYS A 24 7.67 0.48 14.51
C LYS A 24 6.52 0.36 13.51
N TRP A 25 5.36 0.93 13.84
CA TRP A 25 4.20 0.95 12.96
C TRP A 25 4.46 1.76 11.68
N LEU A 26 5.10 2.92 11.77
CA LEU A 26 5.52 3.68 10.59
C LEU A 26 6.56 2.94 9.75
N ASN A 27 7.54 2.30 10.41
CA ASN A 27 8.58 1.54 9.73
C ASN A 27 8.02 0.29 9.01
N PHE A 28 6.89 -0.25 9.46
CA PHE A 28 6.27 -1.42 8.82
C PHE A 28 6.05 -1.21 7.32
N ALA A 29 5.63 -0.01 6.91
CA ALA A 29 5.42 0.35 5.50
C ALA A 29 6.67 0.19 4.61
N TYR A 30 7.86 0.16 5.20
CA TYR A 30 9.15 0.03 4.53
C TYR A 30 9.77 -1.37 4.70
N THR A 31 9.10 -2.27 5.41
CA THR A 31 9.45 -3.70 5.40
C THR A 31 8.93 -4.36 4.14
N GLU A 32 9.48 -5.50 3.73
CA GLU A 32 8.97 -6.26 2.57
C GLU A 32 7.49 -6.64 2.74
N GLN A 33 7.10 -7.09 3.94
CA GLN A 33 5.71 -7.44 4.23
C GLN A 33 4.77 -6.23 4.10
N GLY A 34 5.13 -5.09 4.68
CA GLY A 34 4.31 -3.88 4.60
C GLY A 34 4.30 -3.28 3.21
N HIS A 35 5.43 -3.32 2.50
CA HIS A 35 5.53 -2.94 1.09
C HIS A 35 4.56 -3.75 0.24
N ASN A 36 4.55 -5.07 0.41
CA ASN A 36 3.66 -5.95 -0.34
C ASN A 36 2.19 -5.73 0.03
N LEU A 37 1.88 -5.56 1.32
CA LEU A 37 0.52 -5.29 1.79
C LEU A 37 -0.02 -3.98 1.23
N LEU A 38 0.77 -2.90 1.31
CA LEU A 38 0.34 -1.57 0.88
C LEU A 38 0.27 -1.45 -0.64
N ASN A 39 1.13 -2.15 -1.38
CA ASN A 39 1.09 -2.11 -2.84
C ASN A 39 0.09 -3.10 -3.42
N PHE A 40 0.09 -4.35 -2.98
CA PHE A 40 -0.63 -5.47 -3.64
C PHE A 40 -1.80 -6.03 -2.82
N GLY A 41 -1.88 -5.74 -1.52
CA GLY A 41 -2.93 -6.23 -0.62
C GLY A 41 -2.56 -7.56 0.04
N ILE A 42 -3.50 -8.50 0.14
CA ILE A 42 -3.35 -9.77 0.84
C ILE A 42 -2.96 -10.87 -0.14
N GLU A 43 -1.83 -11.54 0.10
CA GLU A 43 -1.39 -12.68 -0.70
C GLU A 43 -2.42 -13.81 -0.65
N GLY A 44 -2.76 -14.37 -1.82
CA GLY A 44 -3.80 -15.38 -1.99
C GLY A 44 -5.22 -14.82 -2.15
N GLU A 45 -5.47 -13.58 -1.75
CA GLU A 45 -6.79 -12.93 -1.91
C GLU A 45 -6.79 -11.92 -3.05
N SER A 46 -5.90 -10.93 -3.00
CA SER A 46 -5.81 -9.85 -4.01
C SER A 46 -4.70 -10.08 -5.03
N TYR A 47 -3.63 -10.79 -4.67
CA TYR A 47 -2.53 -11.11 -5.57
C TYR A 47 -1.91 -12.48 -5.25
N GLU A 48 -1.10 -13.01 -6.17
CA GLU A 48 -0.28 -14.20 -5.99
C GLU A 48 1.10 -14.01 -6.62
N TRP A 49 2.09 -14.77 -6.16
CA TRP A 49 3.42 -14.76 -6.77
C TRP A 49 3.47 -15.71 -7.96
N VAL A 50 3.76 -15.17 -9.14
CA VAL A 50 4.01 -15.92 -10.37
C VAL A 50 5.42 -15.58 -10.84
N ASP A 51 6.34 -16.53 -10.77
CA ASP A 51 7.74 -16.37 -11.19
C ASP A 51 8.46 -15.15 -10.57
N GLY A 52 8.17 -14.87 -9.29
CA GLY A 52 8.72 -13.72 -8.57
C GLY A 52 8.05 -12.37 -8.88
N TYR A 53 6.96 -12.39 -9.67
CA TYR A 53 6.13 -11.23 -9.96
C TYR A 53 4.81 -11.30 -9.16
N PRO A 54 4.43 -10.24 -8.42
CA PRO A 54 3.17 -10.17 -7.70
C PRO A 54 2.06 -9.85 -8.69
N LYS A 55 1.31 -10.87 -9.10
CA LYS A 55 0.24 -10.76 -10.08
C LYS A 55 -1.09 -10.59 -9.37
N TYR A 56 -1.83 -9.53 -9.69
CA TYR A 56 -3.18 -9.34 -9.17
C TYR A 56 -4.12 -10.42 -9.68
N LYS A 57 -5.04 -10.82 -8.80
CA LYS A 57 -6.14 -11.72 -9.13
C LYS A 57 -7.29 -10.95 -9.78
N ASP A 58 -8.17 -11.68 -10.46
CA ASP A 58 -9.31 -11.12 -11.20
C ASP A 58 -10.25 -10.28 -10.31
N VAL A 59 -10.31 -10.55 -9.00
CA VAL A 59 -11.08 -9.73 -8.04
C VAL A 59 -10.63 -8.26 -8.01
N VAL A 60 -9.37 -7.99 -8.38
CA VAL A 60 -8.79 -6.65 -8.47
C VAL A 60 -8.79 -6.12 -9.91
N THR A 61 -8.45 -6.95 -10.90
CA THR A 61 -8.28 -6.51 -12.31
C THR A 61 -9.54 -6.60 -13.15
N GLN A 62 -10.46 -7.51 -12.84
CA GLN A 62 -11.70 -7.79 -13.57
C GLN A 62 -12.87 -7.87 -12.60
N ASN A 63 -13.03 -6.83 -11.79
CA ASN A 63 -14.04 -6.82 -10.75
C ASN A 63 -15.47 -6.85 -11.35
N PRO A 64 -16.31 -7.87 -11.03
CA PRO A 64 -17.64 -8.01 -11.61
C PRO A 64 -18.61 -6.91 -11.17
N ASP A 65 -18.30 -6.19 -10.10
CA ASP A 65 -19.09 -5.06 -9.60
C ASP A 65 -18.81 -3.75 -10.38
N GLY A 66 -17.95 -3.79 -11.40
CA GLY A 66 -17.59 -2.61 -12.23
C GLY A 66 -16.70 -1.60 -11.50
N LEU A 67 -16.03 -2.02 -10.43
CA LEU A 67 -15.09 -1.17 -9.70
C LEU A 67 -13.82 -0.94 -10.52
N SER A 68 -13.30 0.29 -10.46
CA SER A 68 -11.95 0.56 -10.97
C SER A 68 -10.90 -0.22 -10.18
N PHE A 69 -9.74 -0.48 -10.80
CA PHE A 69 -8.61 -1.15 -10.17
C PHE A 69 -8.29 -0.59 -8.76
N ALA A 70 -8.22 0.74 -8.61
CA ALA A 70 -7.93 1.39 -7.33
C ALA A 70 -9.02 1.17 -6.27
N GLN A 71 -10.29 1.07 -6.68
CA GLN A 71 -11.43 0.79 -5.79
C GLN A 71 -11.52 -0.69 -5.41
N ALA A 72 -11.17 -1.59 -6.33
CA ALA A 72 -11.11 -3.01 -6.04
C ALA A 72 -9.94 -3.33 -5.09
N LEU A 73 -8.77 -2.74 -5.34
CA LEU A 73 -7.59 -2.87 -4.50
C LEU A 73 -7.77 -2.26 -3.11
N SER A 74 -8.53 -1.17 -2.96
CA SER A 74 -8.77 -0.55 -1.65
C SER A 74 -9.54 -1.44 -0.67
N LYS A 75 -10.20 -2.51 -1.16
CA LYS A 75 -10.80 -3.54 -0.30
C LYS A 75 -9.75 -4.39 0.43
N PHE A 76 -8.54 -4.46 -0.09
CA PHE A 76 -7.47 -5.35 0.39
C PHE A 76 -6.22 -4.59 0.88
N SER A 77 -6.06 -3.34 0.46
CA SER A 77 -4.91 -2.51 0.80
C SER A 77 -5.31 -1.10 1.22
N CYS A 78 -4.63 -0.58 2.25
CA CYS A 78 -4.73 0.82 2.66
C CYS A 78 -3.96 1.77 1.71
N GLY A 79 -3.16 1.24 0.78
CA GLY A 79 -2.31 2.02 -0.14
C GLY A 79 -3.07 2.88 -1.16
N SER A 80 -4.38 2.69 -1.34
CA SER A 80 -5.18 3.65 -2.13
C SER A 80 -5.28 5.02 -1.45
N PHE A 81 -4.91 5.15 -0.17
CA PHE A 81 -4.87 6.41 0.56
C PHE A 81 -3.42 6.86 0.82
N SER A 82 -3.23 8.17 0.99
CA SER A 82 -1.95 8.90 1.04
C SER A 82 -1.06 8.53 2.25
N ALA A 83 -0.68 7.27 2.38
CA ALA A 83 0.26 6.82 3.39
C ALA A 83 1.71 7.07 2.91
N ALA A 84 2.61 7.30 3.86
CA ALA A 84 4.03 7.44 3.59
C ALA A 84 4.64 6.05 3.34
N TYR A 85 4.55 5.58 2.09
CA TYR A 85 5.16 4.33 1.65
C TYR A 85 5.63 4.46 0.20
N VAL A 86 6.50 3.55 -0.22
CA VAL A 86 7.02 3.53 -1.60
C VAL A 86 6.03 2.79 -2.49
N LYS A 87 5.51 3.47 -3.51
CA LYS A 87 4.68 2.83 -4.54
C LYS A 87 5.55 1.96 -5.43
N ASP A 88 5.13 0.72 -5.62
CA ASP A 88 5.80 -0.24 -6.48
C ASP A 88 5.38 -0.03 -7.94
N GLN A 89 6.36 0.03 -8.84
CA GLN A 89 6.11 0.20 -10.27
C GLN A 89 5.22 -0.92 -10.84
N ARG A 90 5.32 -2.14 -10.31
CA ARG A 90 4.53 -3.31 -10.76
C ARG A 90 3.03 -3.14 -10.51
N GLN A 91 2.64 -2.27 -9.57
CA GLN A 91 1.24 -1.89 -9.40
C GLN A 91 0.73 -1.08 -10.61
N PHE A 92 1.51 -0.10 -11.06
CA PHE A 92 1.14 0.76 -12.18
C PHE A 92 1.09 -0.03 -13.49
N GLU A 93 2.07 -0.90 -13.74
CA GLU A 93 2.09 -1.78 -14.91
C GLU A 93 0.77 -2.55 -15.05
N GLN A 94 0.28 -3.13 -13.95
CA GLN A 94 -0.94 -3.93 -13.97
C GLN A 94 -2.21 -3.06 -14.02
N ALA A 95 -2.19 -1.85 -13.46
CA ALA A 95 -3.34 -0.95 -13.50
C ALA A 95 -3.62 -0.34 -14.89
N VAL A 96 -2.60 -0.25 -15.75
CA VAL A 96 -2.71 0.36 -17.10
C VAL A 96 -2.90 -0.68 -18.21
N LEU A 97 -2.57 -1.95 -17.93
CA LEU A 97 -2.71 -3.07 -18.86
C LEU A 97 -4.06 -3.79 -18.77
N THR A 98 -4.92 -3.39 -17.84
CA THR A 98 -6.28 -3.91 -17.62
C THR A 98 -7.33 -2.96 -18.15
#